data_AF-A0A533URM4-F1
#
_entry.id   AF-A0A533URM4-F1
#
_cell.length_a   1.000
_cell.length_b   1.000
_cell.length_c   1.000
_cell.angle_alpha   90.00
_cell.angle_beta   90.00
_cell.angle_gamma   90.00
#
_symmetry.space_group_name_H-M   'P 1'
#
loop_
_entity.id
_entity.type
_entity.pdbx_description
1 polymer ?
#
loop_
_entity_poly.entity_id
_entity_poly.type
_entity_poly.pdbx_seq_one_letter_code
_entity_poly.pdbx_strand_id
1 'polypeptide(L)' 'MTLTNREKTMILISHAISLYSQMTQDKKIPQNQSVVDFIQKNMPDGYKSELSIDLIDDIFSFISHYHMELS' A
#
# COMPACT_ATOMS: atom_id res chain seq x y z
N MET A 1 6.22 15.07 18.15
CA MET A 1 6.91 13.81 17.77
C MET A 1 6.97 13.73 16.26
N THR A 2 8.10 13.31 15.70
CA THR A 2 8.28 13.12 14.25
C THR A 2 8.13 11.63 13.94
N LEU A 3 7.33 11.30 12.93
CA LEU A 3 7.17 9.92 12.48
C LEU A 3 8.51 9.33 12.01
N THR A 4 8.77 8.09 12.40
CA THR A 4 9.88 7.29 11.93
C THR A 4 9.71 6.94 10.44
N ASN A 5 10.79 6.55 9.78
CA ASN A 5 10.71 6.12 8.38
C ASN A 5 9.85 4.86 8.21
N ARG A 6 9.86 3.96 9.20
CA ARG A 6 9.01 2.77 9.22
C ARG A 6 7.53 3.13 9.28
N GLU A 7 7.14 4.03 10.17
CA GLU A 7 5.75 4.51 10.26
C GLU A 7 5.28 5.20 8.98
N LYS A 8 6.13 6.04 8.38
CA LYS A 8 5.85 6.66 7.09
C LYS A 8 5.68 5.63 5.97
N THR A 9 6.50 4.57 5.98
CA THR A 9 6.40 3.47 5.01
C THR A 9 5.07 2.74 5.15
N MET A 10 4.63 2.44 6.36
CA MET A 10 3.32 1.81 6.59
C MET A 10 2.17 2.67 6.05
N ILE A 11 2.20 3.99 6.31
CA ILE A 11 1.21 4.93 5.77
C ILE A 11 1.20 4.91 4.23
N LEU A 12 2.38 4.91 3.61
CA LEU A 12 2.51 4.88 2.15
C LEU A 12 1.98 3.57 1.55
N ILE A 13 2.26 2.42 2.19
CA ILE A 13 1.72 1.11 1.76
C ILE A 13 0.20 1.13 1.84
N SER A 14 -0.38 1.56 2.96
CA SER A 14 -1.83 1.64 3.13
C SER A 14 -2.48 2.49 2.05
N HIS A 15 -1.92 3.68 1.80
CA HIS A 15 -2.42 4.57 0.75
C HIS A 15 -2.28 3.97 -0.64
N ALA A 16 -1.16 3.31 -0.94
CA ALA A 16 -0.94 2.66 -2.23
C ALA A 16 -1.92 1.50 -2.46
N ILE A 17 -2.27 0.73 -1.43
CA ILE A 17 -3.29 -0.33 -1.51
C ILE A 17 -4.67 0.27 -1.81
N SER A 18 -5.07 1.33 -1.10
CA SER A 18 -6.34 2.01 -1.36
C SER A 18 -6.40 2.57 -2.78
N LEU A 19 -5.32 3.20 -3.24
CA LEU A 19 -5.21 3.74 -4.58
C LEU A 19 -5.26 2.63 -5.64
N TYR A 20 -4.54 1.52 -5.42
CA TYR A 20 -4.59 0.34 -6.29
C TYR A 20 -6.02 -0.19 -6.44
N SER A 21 -6.75 -0.32 -5.33
CA SER A 21 -8.15 -0.77 -5.34
C SER A 21 -9.05 0.16 -6.16
N GLN A 22 -8.96 1.48 -5.93
CA GLN A 22 -9.71 2.49 -6.69
C GLN A 22 -9.37 2.46 -8.19
N MET A 23 -8.08 2.44 -8.54
CA MET A 23 -7.66 2.44 -9.93
C MET A 23 -7.99 1.12 -10.64
N THR A 24 -8.06 0.01 -9.90
CA THR A 24 -8.54 -1.29 -10.42
C THR A 24 -10.03 -1.23 -10.74
N GLN A 25 -10.85 -0.64 -9.86
CA GLN A 25 -12.27 -0.40 -10.11
C GLN A 25 -12.50 0.50 -11.33
N ASP A 26 -11.67 1.53 -11.48
CA ASP A 26 -11.69 2.45 -12.62
C ASP A 26 -11.12 1.85 -13.93
N LYS A 27 -10.64 0.59 -13.93
CA LYS A 27 -9.93 -0.06 -15.05
C LYS A 27 -8.71 0.72 -15.56
N LYS A 28 -8.06 1.49 -14.68
CA LYS A 28 -6.85 2.28 -14.98
C LYS A 28 -5.54 1.53 -14.73
N ILE A 29 -5.60 0.34 -14.12
CA ILE A 29 -4.45 -0.55 -13.90
C ILE A 29 -4.49 -1.71 -14.90
N PRO A 30 -3.35 -2.11 -15.50
CA PRO A 30 -3.26 -3.30 -16.33
C PRO A 30 -3.74 -4.55 -15.57
N GLN A 31 -4.55 -5.39 -16.21
CA GLN A 31 -5.13 -6.60 -15.57
C GLN A 31 -4.09 -7.59 -15.00
N ASN A 32 -2.83 -7.49 -15.43
CA ASN A 32 -1.73 -8.37 -15.01
C ASN A 32 -0.80 -7.72 -13.97
N GLN A 33 -1.06 -6.50 -13.52
CA GLN A 33 -0.23 -5.86 -12.51
C GLN A 33 -0.68 -6.29 -11.11
N SER A 34 0.24 -6.85 -10.30
CA SER A 34 -0.07 -7.18 -8.91
C SER A 34 -0.01 -5.94 -8.00
N VAL A 35 -0.66 -6.01 -6.84
CA VAL A 35 -0.58 -4.94 -5.82
C VAL A 35 0.86 -4.72 -5.34
N VAL A 36 1.66 -5.78 -5.25
CA VAL A 36 3.07 -5.72 -4.84
C VAL A 36 3.88 -4.96 -5.89
N ASP A 37 3.70 -5.28 -7.17
CA ASP A 37 4.39 -4.56 -8.26
C ASP A 37 3.98 -3.09 -8.31
N PHE A 38 2.70 -2.81 -8.06
CA PHE A 38 2.20 -1.44 -7.96
C PHE A 38 2.86 -0.66 -6.83
N ILE A 39 2.95 -1.25 -5.64
CA ILE A 39 3.58 -0.60 -4.48
C ILE A 39 5.07 -0.38 -4.74
N GLN A 40 5.80 -1.39 -5.23
CA GLN A 40 7.23 -1.26 -5.52
C GLN A 40 7.54 -0.16 -6.55
N LYS A 41 6.68 0.00 -7.57
CA LYS A 41 6.85 1.01 -8.63
C LYS A 41 6.54 2.43 -8.16
N ASN A 42 5.59 2.59 -7.23
CA ASN A 42 5.11 3.91 -6.80
C ASN A 42 5.72 4.37 -5.46
N MET A 43 6.45 3.51 -4.75
CA MET A 43 7.11 3.88 -3.51
C MET A 43 8.32 4.80 -3.76
N PRO A 44 8.51 5.91 -3.01
CA PRO A 44 9.70 6.74 -3.12
C PRO A 44 10.95 5.98 -2.67
N ASP A 45 12.09 6.21 -3.34
CA ASP A 45 13.32 5.43 -3.13
C ASP A 45 13.81 5.41 -1.68
N GLY A 46 13.63 6.52 -0.95
CA GLY A 46 14.01 6.62 0.47
C GLY A 46 13.22 5.74 1.44
N TYR A 47 12.14 5.10 0.97
CA TYR A 47 11.30 4.19 1.75
C TYR A 47 11.30 2.76 1.21
N LYS A 48 11.92 2.50 0.05
CA LYS A 48 12.01 1.15 -0.54
C LYS A 48 12.82 0.18 0.31
N SER A 49 13.81 0.67 1.07
CA SER A 49 14.62 -0.18 1.95
C SER A 49 13.84 -0.77 3.12
N GLU A 50 12.74 -0.13 3.52
CA GLU A 50 11.84 -0.58 4.58
C GLU A 50 10.68 -1.44 4.03
N LEU A 51 10.61 -1.59 2.71
CA LEU A 51 9.57 -2.37 2.05
C LEU A 51 9.91 -3.86 2.11
N SER A 52 9.02 -4.66 2.69
CA SER A 52 9.05 -6.12 2.56
C SER A 52 7.70 -6.64 2.09
N ILE A 53 7.71 -7.80 1.43
CA ILE A 53 6.47 -8.48 1.02
C ILE A 53 5.63 -8.81 2.26
N ASP A 54 6.26 -9.30 3.34
CA ASP A 54 5.57 -9.59 4.60
C ASP A 54 4.84 -8.35 5.17
N LEU A 55 5.46 -7.17 5.10
CA LEU A 55 4.84 -5.92 5.58
C LEU A 55 3.66 -5.50 4.69
N ILE A 56 3.79 -5.67 3.37
CA ILE A 56 2.70 -5.39 2.44
C ILE A 56 1.52 -6.32 2.71
N ASP A 57 1.77 -7.62 2.86
CA ASP A 57 0.74 -8.62 3.11
C ASP A 57 0.06 -8.41 4.46
N ASP A 58 0.82 -8.07 5.50
CA ASP A 58 0.29 -7.76 6.83
C ASP A 58 -0.64 -6.53 6.78
N ILE A 59 -0.20 -5.43 6.14
CA ILE A 59 -1.02 -4.22 5.99
C ILE A 59 -2.24 -4.49 5.11
N PHE A 60 -2.09 -5.25 4.03
CA PHE A 60 -3.19 -5.62 3.16
C PHE A 60 -4.24 -6.45 3.91
N SER A 61 -3.79 -7.45 4.66
CA SER A 61 -4.64 -8.25 5.52
C SER A 61 -5.34 -7.39 6.56
N PHE A 62 -4.62 -6.49 7.24
CA PHE A 62 -5.18 -5.58 8.22
C PHE A 62 -6.30 -4.72 7.62
N ILE A 63 -6.05 -4.04 6.51
CA ILE A 63 -7.05 -3.17 5.86
C ILE A 63 -8.26 -3.98 5.34
N SER A 64 -8.02 -5.21 4.85
CA SER A 64 -9.09 -6.07 4.33
C SER A 64 -10.00 -6.60 5.44
N HIS A 65 -9.47 -6.88 6.63
CA HIS A 65 -10.23 -7.39 7.77
C HIS A 65 -10.92 -6.27 8.56
N TYR A 66 -10.30 -5.10 8.65
CA TYR A 66 -10.86 -3.95 9.34
C TYR A 66 -11.44 -2.99 8.32
N HIS A 67 -12.68 -3.25 7.90
CA HIS A 67 -13.48 -2.27 7.18
C HIS A 67 -13.68 -1.07 8.11
N MET A 68 -12.87 -0.03 7.94
CA MET A 68 -13.02 1.21 8.69
C MET A 68 -14.27 1.88 8.11
N GLU A 69 -15.44 1.58 8.68
CA GLU A 69 -16.65 2.33 8.36
C GLU A 69 -16.36 3.79 8.72
N LEU A 70 -16.18 4.61 7.68
CA LEU A 70 -16.11 6.05 7.83
C LEU A 70 -17.51 6.50 8.26
N SER A 71 -17.69 6.63 9.57
CA SER A 71 -18.86 7.24 10.20
C SER A 71 -19.01 8.71 9.82
#